data_AF-A0A8S0HE70-F1
#
_entry.id   AF-A0A8S0HE70-F1
#
_cell.length_a   1.000
_cell.length_b   1.000
_cell.length_c   1.000
_cell.angle_alpha   90.00
_cell.angle_beta   90.00
_cell.angle_gamma   90.00
#
_symmetry.space_group_name_H-M   'P 1'
#
loop_
_entity.id
_entity.type
_entity.pdbx_description
1 polymer ?
#
loop_
_entity_poly.entity_id
_entity_poly.type
_entity_poly.pdbx_seq_one_letter_code
_entity_poly.pdbx_strand_id
1 'polypeptide(L)'
;MPRQLVNALLFQLGWFICVLSGDSLWLLLGVAILLAHLHWIGRWADEGPMIVGIALIGIALDSFLSWLGVFQFQQVSLLVPLWLMLLWALLATTLRHGLAWSARPWWLGCVLGALGGPLSYYAGGAWRE
;
A
#
# COMPACT_ATOMS: atom_id res chain seq x y z
N MET A 1 -14.41 -15.81 6.49
CA MET A 1 -13.57 -16.49 5.47
C MET A 1 -13.63 -15.81 4.09
N PRO A 2 -14.78 -15.65 3.39
CA PRO A 2 -14.77 -15.10 2.03
C PRO A 2 -14.30 -13.63 1.97
N ARG A 3 -14.71 -12.79 2.93
CA ARG A 3 -14.33 -11.36 2.96
C ARG A 3 -12.82 -11.11 3.08
N GLN A 4 -12.10 -11.93 3.83
CA GLN A 4 -10.63 -11.78 3.96
C GLN A 4 -9.91 -12.22 2.68
N LEU A 5 -10.39 -13.29 2.04
CA LEU A 5 -9.90 -13.73 0.72
C LEU A 5 -10.16 -12.66 -0.35
N VAL A 6 -11.35 -12.08 -0.40
CA VAL A 6 -11.66 -11.01 -1.36
C VAL A 6 -10.79 -9.78 -1.10
N ASN A 7 -10.56 -9.40 0.15
CA ASN A 7 -9.63 -8.31 0.47
C ASN A 7 -8.20 -8.63 -0.02
N ALA A 8 -7.68 -9.81 0.30
CA ALA A 8 -6.35 -10.24 -0.14
C ALA A 8 -6.22 -10.20 -1.67
N LEU A 9 -7.25 -10.65 -2.40
CA LEU A 9 -7.28 -10.59 -3.86
C LEU A 9 -7.31 -9.15 -4.39
N LEU A 10 -8.16 -8.30 -3.82
CA LEU A 10 -8.22 -6.87 -4.20
C LEU A 10 -6.90 -6.16 -3.94
N PHE A 11 -6.27 -6.42 -2.79
CA PHE A 11 -4.96 -5.88 -2.47
C PHE A 11 -3.90 -6.38 -3.45
N GLN A 12 -3.85 -7.67 -3.75
CA GLN A 12 -2.87 -8.23 -4.69
C GLN A 12 -3.03 -7.63 -6.09
N LEU A 13 -4.27 -7.50 -6.59
CA LEU A 13 -4.55 -6.85 -7.87
C LEU A 13 -4.16 -5.37 -7.85
N GLY A 14 -4.53 -4.65 -6.79
CA GLY A 14 -4.16 -3.24 -6.61
C GLY A 14 -2.65 -3.03 -6.54
N TRP A 15 -1.94 -3.92 -5.85
CA TRP A 15 -0.48 -3.93 -5.76
C TRP A 15 0.15 -4.10 -7.15
N PHE A 16 -0.30 -5.10 -7.92
CA PHE A 16 0.19 -5.31 -9.29
C PHE A 16 -0.06 -4.10 -10.17
N ILE A 17 -1.27 -3.51 -10.09
CA ILE A 17 -1.58 -2.31 -10.85
C ILE A 17 -0.64 -1.17 -10.46
N CYS A 18 -0.51 -0.84 -9.17
CA CYS A 18 0.37 0.24 -8.72
C CYS A 18 1.84 0.03 -9.16
N VAL A 19 2.35 -1.19 -9.03
CA VAL A 19 3.75 -1.50 -9.40
C VAL A 19 3.96 -1.40 -10.90
N LEU A 20 3.09 -2.02 -11.71
CA LEU A 20 3.25 -2.11 -13.16
C LEU A 20 2.83 -0.83 -13.88
N SER A 21 1.85 -0.10 -13.38
CA SER A 21 1.34 1.11 -14.04
C SER A 21 2.26 2.31 -13.88
N GLY A 22 3.01 2.39 -12.78
CA GLY A 22 3.61 3.65 -12.34
C GLY A 22 2.56 4.76 -12.27
N ASP A 23 2.94 6.00 -12.58
CA ASP A 23 2.04 7.16 -12.57
C ASP A 23 1.21 7.31 -13.87
N SER A 24 0.89 6.20 -14.54
CA SER A 24 0.03 6.20 -15.73
C SER A 24 -1.47 6.20 -15.41
N LEU A 25 -2.30 6.39 -16.43
CA LEU A 25 -3.77 6.36 -16.31
C LEU A 25 -4.33 5.06 -15.73
N TRP A 26 -3.60 3.95 -15.82
CA TRP A 26 -4.00 2.65 -15.25
C TRP A 26 -4.13 2.70 -13.72
N LEU A 27 -3.54 3.70 -13.07
CA LEU A 27 -3.68 3.95 -11.63
C LEU A 27 -5.14 4.22 -11.22
N LEU A 28 -5.98 4.67 -12.15
CA LEU A 28 -7.43 4.79 -11.95
C LEU A 28 -8.08 3.45 -11.63
N LEU A 29 -7.54 2.34 -12.15
CA LEU A 29 -8.01 0.99 -11.81
C LEU A 29 -7.65 0.63 -10.37
N GLY A 30 -6.47 1.04 -9.89
CA GLY A 30 -6.09 0.90 -8.48
C GLY A 30 -7.00 1.70 -7.54
N VAL A 31 -7.37 2.93 -7.94
CA VAL A 31 -8.35 3.74 -7.21
C VAL A 31 -9.72 3.06 -7.23
N ALA A 32 -10.16 2.52 -8.38
CA ALA A 32 -11.41 1.77 -8.48
C ALA A 32 -11.43 0.55 -7.55
N ILE A 33 -10.31 -0.17 -7.41
CA ILE A 33 -10.16 -1.29 -6.47
C ILE A 33 -10.30 -0.82 -5.02
N LEU A 34 -9.67 0.30 -4.65
CA LEU A 34 -9.81 0.88 -3.31
C LEU A 34 -11.26 1.26 -3.01
N LEU A 35 -11.95 1.88 -3.98
CA LEU A 35 -13.36 2.23 -3.85
C LEU A 35 -14.26 0.99 -3.76
N ALA A 36 -13.99 -0.04 -4.56
CA ALA A 36 -14.70 -1.32 -4.51
C ALA A 36 -14.52 -1.99 -3.13
N HIS A 37 -13.31 -1.93 -2.57
CA HIS A 37 -13.06 -2.40 -1.21
C HIS A 37 -13.92 -1.66 -0.17
N LEU A 38 -13.92 -0.33 -0.21
CA LEU A 38 -14.68 0.52 0.71
C LEU A 38 -16.21 0.38 0.52
N HIS A 39 -16.66 -0.08 -0.63
CA HIS A 39 -18.08 -0.29 -0.92
C HIS A 39 -18.56 -1.69 -0.51
N TRP A 40 -17.77 -2.73 -0.78
CA TRP A 40 -18.18 -4.13 -0.57
C TRP A 40 -17.72 -4.74 0.76
N ILE A 41 -16.61 -4.26 1.31
CA ILE A 41 -15.95 -4.84 2.49
C ILE A 41 -15.97 -3.85 3.65
N GLY A 42 -15.29 -2.73 3.47
CA GLY A 42 -15.17 -1.70 4.50
C GLY A 42 -16.39 -0.79 4.57
N ARG A 43 -16.34 0.13 5.51
CA ARG A 43 -17.16 1.35 5.53
C ARG A 43 -16.21 2.52 5.77
N TRP A 44 -16.33 3.57 4.96
CA TRP A 44 -15.46 4.74 5.09
C TRP A 44 -15.48 5.35 6.50
N ALA A 45 -16.66 5.38 7.15
CA ALA A 45 -16.80 5.90 8.50
C ALA A 45 -15.95 5.14 9.54
N ASP A 46 -15.71 3.84 9.31
CA ASP A 46 -15.02 2.97 10.27
C ASP A 46 -13.52 2.80 9.95
N GLU A 47 -13.14 2.97 8.68
CA GLU A 47 -11.80 2.62 8.17
C GLU A 47 -11.07 3.79 7.52
N GLY A 48 -11.80 4.79 7.03
CA GLY A 48 -11.25 5.95 6.34
C GLY A 48 -10.15 6.67 7.14
N PRO A 49 -10.38 7.03 8.42
CA PRO A 49 -9.35 7.68 9.23
C PRO A 49 -8.08 6.84 9.39
N MET A 50 -8.23 5.51 9.52
CA MET A 50 -7.09 4.59 9.61
C MET A 50 -6.35 4.49 8.29
N ILE A 51 -7.07 4.38 7.17
CA ILE A 51 -6.49 4.33 5.81
C ILE A 51 -5.69 5.60 5.54
N VAL A 52 -6.28 6.76 5.81
CA VAL A 52 -5.63 8.06 5.62
C VAL A 52 -4.42 8.20 6.55
N GLY A 53 -4.54 7.84 7.83
CA GLY A 53 -3.45 7.93 8.78
C GLY A 53 -2.25 7.06 8.39
N ILE A 54 -2.48 5.80 8.04
CA ILE A 54 -1.44 4.86 7.61
C ILE A 54 -0.82 5.32 6.29
N ALA A 55 -1.64 5.78 5.34
CA ALA A 55 -1.15 6.32 4.08
C ALA A 55 -0.24 7.53 4.30
N LEU A 56 -0.65 8.50 5.11
CA LEU A 56 0.16 9.68 5.41
C LEU A 56 1.49 9.32 6.10
N ILE A 57 1.46 8.41 7.07
CA ILE A 57 2.68 7.94 7.75
C ILE A 57 3.63 7.27 6.76
N GLY A 58 3.10 6.37 5.92
CA GLY A 58 3.89 5.66 4.90
C GLY A 58 4.49 6.60 3.86
N ILE A 59 3.70 7.54 3.35
CA ILE A 59 4.13 8.56 2.39
C ILE A 59 5.21 9.45 3.01
N ALA A 60 5.03 9.90 4.25
CA ALA A 60 6.02 10.72 4.95
C ALA A 60 7.32 9.94 5.17
N LEU A 61 7.23 8.68 5.58
CA LEU A 61 8.39 7.81 5.78
C LEU A 61 9.16 7.60 4.48
N ASP A 62 8.49 7.22 3.40
CA ASP A 62 9.14 6.96 2.12
C ASP A 62 9.69 8.25 1.49
N SER A 63 9.00 9.39 1.66
CA SER A 63 9.50 10.69 1.20
C SER A 63 10.75 11.10 1.99
N PHE A 64 10.77 10.86 3.31
CA PHE A 64 11.93 11.11 4.15
C PHE A 64 13.12 10.21 3.77
N LEU A 65 12.88 8.92 3.53
CA LEU A 65 13.91 7.98 3.07
C LEU A 65 14.43 8.34 1.67
N SER A 66 13.56 8.83 0.79
CA SER A 66 13.97 9.31 -0.54
C SER A 66 14.81 10.58 -0.43
N TRP A 67 14.45 11.51 0.44
CA TRP A 67 15.23 12.72 0.70
C TRP A 67 16.62 12.41 1.28
N LEU A 68 16.74 11.36 2.11
CA LEU A 68 18.02 10.83 2.59
C LEU A 68 18.83 10.10 1.50
N GLY A 69 18.29 9.93 0.29
CA GLY A 69 18.94 9.26 -0.82
C GLY A 69 18.91 7.72 -0.74
N VAL A 70 18.15 7.15 0.20
CA VAL A 70 17.98 5.68 0.32
C VAL A 70 17.12 5.15 -0.83
N PHE A 71 16.05 5.87 -1.18
CA PHE A 71 15.23 5.57 -2.35
C PHE A 71 15.44 6.62 -3.44
N GLN A 72 15.80 6.16 -4.63
CA GLN A 72 15.95 7.01 -5.81
C GLN A 72 14.77 6.79 -6.75
N PHE A 73 13.94 7.82 -6.90
CA PHE A 73 12.87 7.84 -7.88
C PHE A 73 13.32 8.65 -9.10
N GLN A 74 12.88 8.24 -10.29
CA GLN A 74 13.19 8.91 -11.57
C GLN A 74 12.74 10.38 -11.60
N GLN A 75 11.67 10.71 -10.88
CA GLN A 75 11.19 12.07 -10.72
C GLN A 75 11.74 12.69 -9.43
N VAL A 76 12.42 13.82 -9.57
CA VAL A 76 12.88 14.62 -8.43
C VAL A 76 11.70 15.42 -7.90
N SER A 77 10.98 14.86 -6.93
CA SER A 77 9.88 15.51 -6.23
C SER A 77 10.04 15.38 -4.72
N LEU A 78 9.46 16.34 -3.99
CA LEU A 78 9.37 16.32 -2.52
C LEU A 78 8.50 15.16 -2.00
N LEU A 79 7.59 14.67 -2.84
CA LEU A 79 6.68 13.58 -2.52
C LEU A 79 7.06 12.36 -3.34
N VAL A 80 6.83 11.18 -2.75
CA VAL A 80 6.92 9.92 -3.47
C VAL A 80 5.89 9.81 -4.60
N PRO A 81 6.14 8.96 -5.62
CA PRO A 81 5.21 8.77 -6.74
C PRO A 81 3.78 8.37 -6.31
N LEU A 82 2.79 8.74 -7.13
CA LEU A 82 1.37 8.54 -6.83
C LEU A 82 1.02 7.06 -6.66
N TRP A 83 1.64 6.16 -7.43
CA TRP A 83 1.40 4.72 -7.32
C TRP A 83 1.79 4.17 -5.94
N LEU A 84 2.83 4.72 -5.33
CA LEU A 84 3.29 4.31 -4.01
C LEU A 84 2.36 4.85 -2.92
N MET A 85 1.89 6.09 -3.08
CA MET A 85 0.86 6.67 -2.20
C MET A 85 -0.41 5.82 -2.19
N LEU A 86 -0.87 5.38 -3.37
CA LEU A 86 -2.04 4.52 -3.50
C LEU A 86 -1.80 3.11 -2.93
N LEU A 87 -0.59 2.57 -3.10
CA LEU A 87 -0.20 1.28 -2.52
C LEU A 87 -0.27 1.30 -0.99
N TRP A 88 0.15 2.39 -0.35
CA TRP A 88 -0.01 2.57 1.10
C TRP A 88 -1.49 2.58 1.54
N ALA A 89 -2.35 3.25 0.78
CA ALA A 89 -3.78 3.27 1.07
C ALA A 89 -4.38 1.85 0.94
N LEU A 90 -4.01 1.10 -0.10
CA LEU A 90 -4.42 -0.29 -0.29
C LEU A 90 -3.89 -1.20 0.83
N LEU A 91 -2.63 -1.03 1.25
CA LEU A 91 -2.06 -1.78 2.38
C LEU A 91 -2.83 -1.53 3.67
N ALA A 92 -3.26 -0.29 3.93
CA ALA A 92 -4.04 0.02 5.11
C ALA A 92 -5.37 -0.77 5.16
N THR A 93 -5.99 -1.06 4.01
CA THR A 93 -7.20 -1.89 3.95
C THR A 93 -6.98 -3.36 4.34
N THR A 94 -5.76 -3.89 4.16
CA THR A 94 -5.44 -5.27 4.56
C THR A 94 -5.12 -5.38 6.04
N LEU A 95 -4.53 -4.33 6.63
CA LEU A 95 -4.16 -4.27 8.05
C LEU A 95 -5.36 -4.46 8.99
N ARG A 96 -6.54 -3.95 8.64
CA ARG A 96 -7.76 -4.12 9.46
C ARG A 96 -8.43 -5.49 9.31
N HIS A 97 -8.03 -6.26 8.31
CA HIS A 97 -8.77 -7.44 7.87
C HIS A 97 -7.90 -8.69 7.81
N GLY A 98 -7.07 -8.81 6.78
CA GLY A 98 -6.21 -9.97 6.54
C GLY A 98 -4.98 -10.01 7.44
N LEU A 99 -4.57 -8.85 7.96
CA LEU A 99 -3.40 -8.67 8.83
C LEU A 99 -3.78 -8.20 10.25
N ALA A 100 -5.08 -8.19 10.59
CA ALA A 100 -5.51 -7.79 11.94
C ALA A 100 -4.90 -8.68 13.04
N TRP A 101 -4.62 -9.94 12.71
CA TRP A 101 -3.94 -10.89 13.60
C TRP A 101 -2.48 -10.52 13.86
N SER A 102 -1.78 -9.87 12.92
CA SER A 102 -0.37 -9.49 13.11
C SER A 102 -0.19 -8.28 14.02
N ALA A 103 -1.28 -7.56 14.34
CA ALA A 103 -1.25 -6.49 15.33
C ALA A 103 -1.03 -7.03 16.75
N ARG A 104 -1.30 -8.32 16.99
CA ARG A 104 -1.10 -8.97 18.30
C ARG A 104 -0.51 -10.38 18.13
N PRO A 105 0.76 -10.59 18.51
CA PRO A 105 1.67 -9.64 19.16
C PRO A 105 2.29 -8.63 18.17
N TRP A 106 2.50 -7.38 18.62
CA TRP A 106 2.94 -6.26 17.77
C TRP A 106 4.27 -6.51 17.04
N TRP A 107 5.18 -7.30 17.63
CA TRP A 107 6.46 -7.65 17.01
C TRP A 107 6.28 -8.42 15.70
N LEU A 108 5.18 -9.17 15.55
CA LEU A 108 4.91 -9.93 14.35
C LEU A 108 4.60 -9.01 13.17
N GLY A 109 3.86 -7.93 13.41
CA GLY A 109 3.67 -6.86 12.44
C GLY A 109 4.99 -6.18 12.05
N CYS A 110 5.90 -5.97 13.01
CA CYS A 110 7.23 -5.42 12.72
C CYS A 110 8.06 -6.35 11.84
N VAL A 111 8.07 -7.67 12.13
CA VAL A 111 8.81 -8.65 11.32
C VAL A 111 8.22 -8.75 9.91
N LEU A 112 6.88 -8.80 9.79
CA LEU A 112 6.21 -8.84 8.48
C LEU A 112 6.47 -7.56 7.68
N GLY A 113 6.49 -6.38 8.32
CA GLY A 113 6.89 -5.14 7.66
C GLY A 113 8.36 -5.12 7.26
N ALA A 114 9.25 -5.58 8.14
CA ALA A 114 10.69 -5.61 7.90
C ALA A 114 11.10 -6.57 6.78
N LEU A 115 10.35 -7.64 6.54
CA LEU A 115 10.58 -8.57 5.43
C LEU A 115 9.76 -8.18 4.20
N GLY A 116 8.46 -7.92 4.39
CA GLY A 116 7.52 -7.62 3.32
C GLY A 116 7.78 -6.29 2.62
N GLY A 117 8.25 -5.27 3.35
CA GLY A 117 8.64 -3.98 2.79
C GLY A 117 9.77 -4.12 1.77
N PRO A 118 10.98 -4.59 2.18
CA PRO A 118 12.09 -4.79 1.26
C PRO A 118 11.78 -5.75 0.11
N LEU A 119 11.05 -6.84 0.38
CA LEU A 119 10.63 -7.77 -0.68
C LEU A 119 9.68 -7.10 -1.67
N SER A 120 8.74 -6.27 -1.21
CA SER A 120 7.84 -5.52 -2.07
C SER A 120 8.59 -4.47 -2.90
N TYR A 121 9.60 -3.82 -2.33
CA TYR A 121 10.45 -2.86 -3.06
C TYR A 121 11.35 -3.56 -4.07
N TYR A 122 11.95 -4.70 -3.72
CA TYR A 122 12.74 -5.50 -4.65
C TYR A 122 11.87 -6.04 -5.79
N ALA A 123 10.70 -6.60 -5.47
CA ALA A 123 9.73 -7.05 -6.45
C ALA A 123 9.03 -5.90 -7.20
N GLY A 124 9.20 -4.63 -6.81
CA GLY A 124 8.74 -3.47 -7.56
C GLY A 124 9.84 -2.88 -8.45
N GLY A 125 11.08 -2.84 -7.94
CA GLY A 125 12.26 -2.37 -8.64
C GLY A 125 12.70 -3.32 -9.74
N ALA A 126 12.67 -4.63 -9.50
CA ALA A 126 13.05 -5.65 -10.49
C ALA A 126 12.20 -5.66 -11.77
N TRP A 127 11.02 -5.02 -11.76
CA TRP A 127 10.14 -4.92 -12.93
C TRP A 127 10.21 -3.56 -13.63
N ARG A 128 11.02 -2.64 -13.10
CA ARG A 128 11.16 -1.25 -13.58
C ARG A 128 12.58 -0.93 -14.06
N GLU A 129 13.50 -1.89 -13.98
CA GLU A 129 14.79 -1.91 -14.68
C GLU A 129 14.60 -2.42 -16.12
#